data_AF-A0A973L711-F1
#
_entry.id   AF-A0A973L711-F1
#
_cell.length_a   1.000
_cell.length_b   1.000
_cell.length_c   1.000
_cell.angle_alpha   90.00
_cell.angle_beta   90.00
_cell.angle_gamma   90.00
#
_symmetry.space_group_name_H-M   'P 1'
#
loop_
_entity.id
_entity.type
_entity.pdbx_description
1 polymer ?
#
loop_
_entity_poly.entity_id
_entity_poly.type
_entity_poly.pdbx_seq_one_letter_code
_entity_poly.pdbx_strand_id
1 'polypeptide(L)'
;MAERKRQLVRDELGDAALRLLARQGFEETTVDQLAAAAGVSRRTFFRYFASKEDVVISFIGLVGEQIVAEVEARPAGEPPAVAIREAVKAVTVEDFTENREKSVALIRHTLQIPALRARFAERQDLLRDDIAEALARRQDLPEPTPRLHFAAGLGLLAFAGALKHWAEVDGHADPAAVLDAAFTEAGKAFAL
;
A
#
# COMPACT_ATOMS: atom_id res chain seq x y z
N MET A 1 -12.26 -18.12 12.77
CA MET A 1 -11.28 -18.07 13.90
C MET A 1 -9.88 -18.53 13.48
N ALA A 2 -9.72 -19.70 12.83
CA ALA A 2 -8.41 -20.19 12.38
C ALA A 2 -7.75 -19.26 11.33
N GLU A 3 -8.51 -18.79 10.34
CA GLU A 3 -7.98 -17.87 9.30
C GLU A 3 -7.55 -16.52 9.88
N ARG A 4 -8.38 -15.92 10.75
CA ARG A 4 -8.04 -14.67 11.44
C ARG A 4 -6.78 -14.80 12.31
N LYS A 5 -6.62 -15.92 13.02
CA LYS A 5 -5.40 -16.20 13.80
C LYS A 5 -4.18 -16.41 12.88
N ARG A 6 -4.38 -17.03 11.72
CA ARG A 6 -3.33 -17.23 10.71
C ARG A 6 -2.88 -15.89 10.13
N GLN A 7 -3.81 -14.97 9.86
CA GLN A 7 -3.52 -13.64 9.36
C GLN A 7 -2.75 -12.80 10.39
N LEU A 8 -3.20 -12.77 11.66
CA LEU A 8 -2.49 -12.03 12.71
C LEU A 8 -1.03 -12.50 12.86
N VAL A 9 -0.80 -13.82 12.86
CA VAL A 9 0.56 -14.38 12.90
C VAL A 9 1.34 -13.99 11.63
N ARG A 10 0.69 -13.98 10.47
CA ARG A 10 1.32 -13.55 9.22
C ARG A 10 1.76 -12.08 9.28
N ASP A 11 0.93 -11.22 9.86
CA ASP A 11 1.21 -9.78 9.99
C ASP A 11 2.37 -9.52 10.97
N GLU A 12 2.37 -10.19 12.13
CA GLU A 12 3.47 -10.11 13.12
C GLU A 12 4.81 -10.60 12.53
N LEU A 13 4.80 -11.72 11.81
CA LEU A 13 5.99 -12.23 11.12
C LEU A 13 6.45 -11.28 10.00
N GLY A 14 5.49 -10.67 9.31
CA GLY A 14 5.73 -9.71 8.24
C GLY A 14 6.44 -8.45 8.74
N ASP A 15 5.99 -7.84 9.84
CA ASP A 15 6.58 -6.59 10.34
C ASP A 15 8.07 -6.76 10.71
N ALA A 16 8.43 -7.82 11.43
CA ALA A 16 9.83 -8.12 11.77
C ALA A 16 10.69 -8.31 10.51
N ALA A 17 10.17 -9.06 9.52
CA ALA A 17 10.85 -9.27 8.25
C ALA A 17 11.02 -7.97 7.44
N LEU A 18 10.00 -7.11 7.39
CA LEU A 18 10.04 -5.82 6.70
C LEU A 18 11.04 -4.86 7.34
N ARG A 19 11.13 -4.81 8.67
CA ARG A 19 12.14 -4.01 9.39
C ARG A 19 13.56 -4.47 9.04
N LEU A 20 13.78 -5.78 8.92
CA LEU A 20 15.08 -6.30 8.50
C LEU A 20 15.40 -5.92 7.04
N LEU A 21 14.45 -6.12 6.12
CA LEU A 21 14.60 -5.75 4.72
C LEU A 21 14.94 -4.27 4.55
N ALA A 22 14.26 -3.39 5.29
CA ALA A 22 14.51 -1.96 5.24
C ALA A 22 15.88 -1.55 5.79
N ARG A 23 16.40 -2.24 6.82
CA ARG A 23 17.68 -1.91 7.47
C ARG A 23 18.89 -2.50 6.75
N GLN A 24 18.81 -3.77 6.37
CA GLN A 24 19.92 -4.51 5.75
C GLN A 24 19.92 -4.38 4.21
N GLY A 25 18.78 -4.00 3.64
CA GLY A 25 18.56 -3.95 2.20
C GLY A 25 17.95 -5.25 1.68
N PHE A 26 17.12 -5.12 0.65
CA PHE A 26 16.41 -6.26 0.08
C PHE A 26 17.37 -7.35 -0.40
N GLU A 27 18.31 -7.06 -1.31
CA GLU A 27 19.18 -8.07 -1.94
C GLU A 27 20.08 -8.80 -0.94
N GLU A 28 20.65 -8.08 0.01
CA GLU A 28 21.58 -8.61 1.02
C GLU A 28 20.89 -9.46 2.11
N THR A 29 19.55 -9.52 2.11
CA THR A 29 18.78 -10.25 3.12
C THR A 29 18.30 -11.61 2.58
N THR A 30 18.59 -12.67 3.33
CA THR A 30 18.18 -14.05 3.02
C THR A 30 16.90 -14.45 3.76
N VAL A 31 16.17 -15.44 3.23
CA VAL A 31 14.97 -15.99 3.89
C VAL A 31 15.28 -16.56 5.29
N ASP A 32 16.47 -17.13 5.49
CA ASP A 32 16.87 -17.65 6.80
C ASP A 32 17.01 -16.52 7.83
N GLN A 33 17.56 -15.38 7.44
CA GLN A 33 17.64 -14.18 8.30
C GLN A 33 16.24 -13.61 8.58
N LEU A 34 15.34 -13.59 7.60
CA LEU A 34 13.95 -13.16 7.81
C LEU A 34 13.22 -14.08 8.80
N ALA A 35 13.36 -15.39 8.65
CA ALA A 35 12.76 -16.37 9.56
C ALA A 35 13.31 -16.19 10.99
N ALA A 36 14.62 -16.00 11.13
CA ALA A 36 15.27 -15.74 12.41
C ALA A 36 14.79 -14.42 13.05
N ALA A 37 14.70 -13.33 12.26
CA ALA A 37 14.19 -12.04 12.73
C ALA A 37 12.73 -12.11 13.19
N ALA A 38 11.93 -12.94 12.52
CA ALA A 38 10.55 -13.21 12.88
C ALA A 38 10.38 -14.26 13.99
N GLY A 39 11.47 -14.79 14.56
CA GLY A 39 11.43 -15.74 15.66
C GLY A 39 10.88 -17.13 15.30
N VAL A 40 10.95 -17.53 14.03
CA VAL A 40 10.39 -18.80 13.54
C VAL A 40 11.38 -19.63 12.75
N SER A 41 11.12 -20.94 12.63
CA SER A 41 11.90 -21.81 11.75
C SER A 41 11.66 -21.46 10.27
N ARG A 42 12.65 -21.73 9.41
CA ARG A 42 12.54 -21.57 7.95
C ARG A 42 11.29 -22.27 7.37
N ARG A 43 10.98 -23.49 7.85
CA ARG A 43 9.77 -24.23 7.48
C ARG A 43 8.49 -23.47 7.85
N THR A 44 8.47 -22.83 9.01
CA THR A 44 7.33 -22.03 9.45
C THR A 44 7.20 -20.76 8.63
N PHE A 45 8.30 -20.07 8.33
CA PHE A 45 8.30 -18.91 7.46
C PHE A 45 7.69 -19.22 6.08
N PHE A 46 8.15 -20.30 5.42
CA PHE A 46 7.61 -20.71 4.11
C PHE A 46 6.13 -21.14 4.12
N ARG A 47 5.55 -21.41 5.29
CA ARG A 47 4.10 -21.66 5.42
C ARG A 47 3.27 -20.39 5.20
N TYR A 48 3.87 -19.21 5.37
CA TYR A 48 3.21 -17.91 5.26
C TYR A 48 3.68 -17.09 4.05
N PHE A 49 4.95 -17.22 3.68
CA PHE A 49 5.57 -16.45 2.61
C PHE A 49 6.35 -17.35 1.66
N ALA A 50 5.95 -17.37 0.39
CA ALA A 50 6.61 -18.20 -0.62
C ALA A 50 8.02 -17.69 -0.99
N SER A 51 8.24 -16.38 -0.84
CA SER A 51 9.51 -15.72 -1.14
C SER A 51 9.70 -14.45 -0.29
N LYS A 52 10.86 -13.81 -0.42
CA LYS A 52 11.16 -12.52 0.22
C LYS A 52 10.29 -11.39 -0.35
N GLU A 53 10.04 -11.42 -1.65
CA GLU A 53 9.10 -10.52 -2.33
C GLU A 53 7.69 -10.68 -1.77
N ASP A 54 7.30 -11.90 -1.44
CA ASP A 54 5.96 -12.19 -0.94
C ASP A 54 5.68 -11.48 0.39
N VAL A 55 6.69 -11.27 1.24
CA VAL A 55 6.56 -10.47 2.47
C VAL A 55 6.13 -9.05 2.14
N VAL A 56 6.82 -8.40 1.19
CA VAL A 56 6.56 -7.01 0.79
C VAL A 56 5.19 -6.87 0.12
N ILE A 57 4.89 -7.75 -0.84
CA ILE A 57 3.62 -7.71 -1.57
C ILE A 57 2.43 -7.98 -0.66
N SER A 58 2.60 -8.83 0.33
CA SER A 58 1.57 -9.09 1.34
C SER A 58 1.25 -7.88 2.19
N PHE A 59 2.28 -7.16 2.62
CA PHE A 59 2.12 -5.92 3.37
C PHE A 59 1.42 -4.85 2.53
N ILE A 60 1.84 -4.67 1.27
CA ILE A 60 1.16 -3.75 0.34
C ILE A 60 -0.31 -4.13 0.16
N GLY A 61 -0.59 -5.43 0.12
CA GLY A 61 -1.96 -5.92 0.04
C GLY A 61 -2.81 -5.55 1.26
N LEU A 62 -2.26 -5.72 2.46
CA LEU A 62 -2.93 -5.32 3.71
C LEU A 62 -3.21 -3.81 3.73
N VAL A 63 -2.24 -2.98 3.31
CA VAL A 63 -2.42 -1.53 3.17
C VAL A 63 -3.53 -1.21 2.17
N GLY A 64 -3.58 -1.92 1.03
CA GLY A 64 -4.65 -1.78 0.05
C GLY A 64 -6.04 -2.13 0.62
N GLU A 65 -6.16 -3.22 1.36
CA GLU A 65 -7.40 -3.63 2.03
C GLU A 65 -7.86 -2.58 3.06
N GLN A 66 -6.93 -2.00 3.81
CA GLN A 66 -7.22 -0.89 4.73
C GLN A 66 -7.72 0.35 3.99
N ILE A 67 -7.11 0.70 2.85
CA ILE A 67 -7.56 1.83 2.02
C ILE A 67 -8.98 1.59 1.49
N VAL A 68 -9.28 0.38 1.01
CA VAL A 68 -10.62 0.00 0.52
C VAL A 68 -11.66 0.13 1.62
N ALA A 69 -11.37 -0.42 2.81
CA ALA A 69 -12.26 -0.33 3.96
C ALA A 69 -12.51 1.13 4.40
N GLU A 70 -11.44 1.94 4.43
CA GLU A 70 -11.54 3.36 4.76
C GLU A 70 -12.37 4.11 3.71
N VAL A 71 -12.14 3.89 2.41
CA VAL A 71 -12.95 4.47 1.32
C VAL A 71 -14.44 4.15 1.52
N GLU A 72 -14.77 2.88 1.77
CA GLU A 72 -16.15 2.43 1.95
C GLU A 72 -16.83 3.09 3.18
N ALA A 73 -16.09 3.31 4.26
CA ALA A 73 -16.59 3.93 5.48
C ALA A 73 -16.82 5.46 5.36
N ARG A 74 -16.30 6.10 4.32
CA ARG A 74 -16.43 7.56 4.15
C ARG A 74 -17.86 7.98 3.79
N PRO A 75 -18.28 9.21 4.13
CA PRO A 75 -19.62 9.69 3.80
C PRO A 75 -19.94 9.61 2.30
N ALA A 76 -21.14 9.13 1.96
CA ALA A 76 -21.61 8.96 0.58
C ALA A 76 -21.59 10.26 -0.26
N GLY A 77 -21.82 11.41 0.39
CA GLY A 77 -21.82 12.72 -0.24
C GLY A 77 -20.42 13.25 -0.63
N GLU A 78 -19.34 12.61 -0.18
CA GLU A 78 -17.99 13.05 -0.53
C GLU A 78 -17.63 12.67 -1.99
N PRO A 79 -17.07 13.60 -2.78
CA PRO A 79 -16.55 13.29 -4.10
C PRO A 79 -15.56 12.10 -4.05
N PRO A 80 -15.61 11.16 -5.02
CA PRO A 80 -14.72 9.98 -5.01
C PRO A 80 -13.23 10.30 -4.83
N ALA A 81 -12.74 11.35 -5.50
CA ALA A 81 -11.34 11.77 -5.38
C ALA A 81 -10.97 12.25 -3.96
N VAL A 82 -11.90 12.92 -3.26
CA VAL A 82 -11.72 13.33 -1.86
C VAL A 82 -11.68 12.10 -0.98
N ALA A 83 -12.61 11.17 -1.18
CA ALA A 83 -12.68 9.96 -0.38
C ALA A 83 -11.42 9.09 -0.50
N ILE A 84 -10.92 8.89 -1.73
CA ILE A 84 -9.67 8.16 -1.95
C ILE A 84 -8.49 8.88 -1.29
N ARG A 85 -8.36 10.21 -1.47
CA ARG A 85 -7.25 10.98 -0.90
C ARG A 85 -7.21 10.87 0.62
N GLU A 86 -8.33 11.12 1.28
CA GLU A 86 -8.40 11.08 2.74
C GLU A 86 -8.24 9.66 3.27
N ALA A 87 -8.71 8.64 2.53
CA ALA A 87 -8.49 7.24 2.90
C ALA A 87 -7.01 6.84 2.85
N VAL A 88 -6.32 7.22 1.77
CA VAL A 88 -4.87 7.01 1.66
C VAL A 88 -4.15 7.73 2.81
N LYS A 89 -4.50 8.99 3.11
CA LYS A 89 -3.89 9.74 4.22
C LYS A 89 -4.09 9.03 5.56
N ALA A 90 -5.32 8.61 5.87
CA ALA A 90 -5.67 7.94 7.11
C ALA A 90 -4.88 6.63 7.32
N VAL A 91 -4.62 5.90 6.24
CA VAL A 91 -3.89 4.61 6.32
C VAL A 91 -2.38 4.79 6.36
N THR A 92 -1.82 5.80 5.67
CA THR A 92 -0.36 5.83 5.43
C THR A 92 0.41 6.91 6.18
N VAL A 93 -0.21 8.05 6.52
CA VAL A 93 0.54 9.21 7.04
C VAL A 93 1.22 8.92 8.38
N GLU A 94 0.53 8.27 9.31
CA GLU A 94 1.08 7.93 10.63
C GLU A 94 2.32 7.03 10.50
N ASP A 95 2.24 5.93 9.73
CA ASP A 95 3.41 5.05 9.51
C ASP A 95 4.54 5.77 8.77
N PHE A 96 4.25 6.66 7.81
CA PHE A 96 5.27 7.44 7.11
C PHE A 96 5.97 8.44 8.02
N THR A 97 5.27 8.98 9.02
CA THR A 97 5.84 9.87 10.02
C THR A 97 6.65 9.08 11.06
N GLU A 98 6.08 8.03 11.64
CA GLU A 98 6.71 7.29 12.74
C GLU A 98 7.83 6.35 12.29
N ASN A 99 7.69 5.75 11.10
CA ASN A 99 8.60 4.75 10.56
C ASN A 99 9.27 5.22 9.25
N ARG A 100 9.50 6.53 9.10
CA ARG A 100 10.02 7.17 7.88
C ARG A 100 11.11 6.38 7.15
N GLU A 101 12.21 6.04 7.82
CA GLU A 101 13.35 5.35 7.19
C GLU A 101 12.95 3.98 6.63
N LYS A 102 12.13 3.24 7.39
CA LYS A 102 11.58 1.94 6.98
C LYS A 102 10.72 2.10 5.72
N SER A 103 9.79 3.06 5.76
CA SER A 103 8.81 3.26 4.69
C SER A 103 9.48 3.78 3.41
N VAL A 104 10.44 4.71 3.51
CA VAL A 104 11.27 5.16 2.38
C VAL A 104 12.04 3.99 1.75
N ALA A 105 12.69 3.14 2.56
CA ALA A 105 13.43 1.99 2.05
C ALA A 105 12.52 0.98 1.33
N LEU A 106 11.37 0.65 1.92
CA LEU A 106 10.38 -0.26 1.31
C LEU A 106 9.81 0.30 0.00
N ILE A 107 9.49 1.60 -0.05
CA ILE A 107 9.02 2.25 -1.29
C ILE A 107 10.11 2.16 -2.36
N ARG A 108 11.37 2.48 -2.04
CA ARG A 108 12.49 2.36 -2.98
C ARG A 108 12.66 0.94 -3.49
N HIS A 109 12.69 -0.05 -2.61
CA HIS A 109 12.79 -1.46 -3.01
C HIS A 109 11.64 -1.84 -3.94
N THR A 110 10.41 -1.46 -3.60
CA THR A 110 9.22 -1.77 -4.40
C THR A 110 9.30 -1.15 -5.80
N LEU A 111 9.78 0.10 -5.92
CA LEU A 111 9.81 0.82 -7.19
C LEU A 111 11.05 0.49 -8.05
N GLN A 112 12.17 0.09 -7.45
CA GLN A 112 13.45 -0.11 -8.13
C GLN A 112 13.77 -1.58 -8.44
N ILE A 113 13.29 -2.53 -7.64
CA ILE A 113 13.57 -3.96 -7.85
C ILE A 113 12.56 -4.53 -8.86
N PRO A 114 13.00 -5.05 -10.03
CA PRO A 114 12.08 -5.44 -11.10
C PRO A 114 10.99 -6.44 -10.69
N ALA A 115 11.36 -7.45 -9.89
CA ALA A 115 10.42 -8.47 -9.43
C ALA A 115 9.34 -7.91 -8.49
N LEU A 116 9.71 -6.98 -7.61
CA LEU A 116 8.74 -6.27 -6.75
C LEU A 116 7.88 -5.32 -7.57
N ARG A 117 8.48 -4.55 -8.48
CA ARG A 117 7.76 -3.58 -9.31
C ARG A 117 6.68 -4.24 -10.16
N ALA A 118 6.98 -5.41 -10.73
CA ALA A 118 6.01 -6.18 -11.52
C ALA A 118 4.81 -6.63 -10.67
N ARG A 119 5.07 -7.23 -9.51
CA ARG A 119 4.01 -7.67 -8.58
C ARG A 119 3.24 -6.50 -7.96
N PHE A 120 3.90 -5.36 -7.75
CA PHE A 120 3.27 -4.14 -7.29
C PHE A 120 2.27 -3.60 -8.32
N ALA A 121 2.66 -3.55 -9.61
CA ALA A 121 1.77 -3.12 -10.68
C ALA A 121 0.53 -4.02 -10.80
N GLU A 122 0.69 -5.34 -10.70
CA GLU A 122 -0.42 -6.28 -10.64
C GLU A 122 -1.35 -6.01 -9.44
N ARG A 123 -0.77 -5.80 -8.25
CA ARG A 123 -1.56 -5.49 -7.05
C ARG A 123 -2.27 -4.14 -7.14
N GLN A 124 -1.68 -3.15 -7.82
CA GLN A 124 -2.32 -1.86 -8.07
C GLN A 124 -3.52 -1.98 -9.02
N ASP A 125 -3.46 -2.83 -10.03
CA ASP A 125 -4.59 -3.08 -10.94
C ASP A 125 -5.77 -3.72 -10.19
N LEU A 126 -5.49 -4.71 -9.34
CA LEU A 126 -6.51 -5.32 -8.46
C LEU A 126 -7.10 -4.28 -7.48
N LEU A 127 -6.24 -3.49 -6.83
CA LEU A 127 -6.69 -2.46 -5.89
C LEU A 127 -7.55 -1.38 -6.55
N ARG A 128 -7.32 -1.08 -7.83
CA ARG A 128 -8.18 -0.15 -8.60
C ARG A 128 -9.61 -0.64 -8.61
N ASP A 129 -9.80 -1.92 -8.91
CA ASP A 129 -11.12 -2.52 -9.04
C ASP A 129 -11.79 -2.62 -7.67
N ASP A 130 -11.05 -3.03 -6.63
CA ASP A 130 -11.54 -3.07 -5.24
C ASP A 130 -11.99 -1.68 -4.74
N ILE A 131 -11.25 -0.60 -5.06
CA ILE A 131 -11.64 0.77 -4.71
C ILE A 131 -12.89 1.19 -5.50
N ALA A 132 -13.00 0.83 -6.78
CA ALA A 132 -14.18 1.15 -7.58
C ALA A 132 -15.44 0.49 -7.00
N GLU A 133 -15.33 -0.76 -6.54
CA GLU A 133 -16.38 -1.46 -5.82
C GLU A 133 -16.74 -0.81 -4.49
N ALA A 134 -15.75 -0.44 -3.68
CA ALA A 134 -15.99 0.28 -2.43
C ALA A 134 -16.70 1.61 -2.67
N LEU A 135 -16.32 2.35 -3.71
CA LEU A 135 -17.00 3.59 -4.11
C LEU A 135 -18.45 3.36 -4.56
N ALA A 136 -18.73 2.24 -5.23
CA ALA A 136 -20.07 1.87 -5.66
C ALA A 136 -20.96 1.51 -4.45
N ARG A 137 -20.46 0.67 -3.55
CA ARG A 137 -21.12 0.31 -2.29
C ARG A 137 -21.42 1.54 -1.44
N ARG A 138 -20.45 2.46 -1.32
CA ARG A 138 -20.60 3.75 -0.63
C ARG A 138 -21.70 4.64 -1.19
N GLN A 139 -22.11 4.44 -2.45
CA GLN A 139 -23.16 5.19 -3.13
C GLN A 139 -24.45 4.37 -3.35
N ASP A 140 -24.57 3.21 -2.70
CA ASP A 140 -25.68 2.26 -2.88
C ASP A 140 -25.92 1.86 -4.34
N LEU A 141 -24.86 1.81 -5.14
CA LEU A 141 -24.91 1.36 -6.53
C LEU A 141 -24.69 -0.15 -6.62
N PRO A 142 -25.40 -0.88 -7.52
CA PRO A 142 -25.25 -2.32 -7.67
C PRO A 142 -23.88 -2.73 -8.26
N GLU A 143 -23.26 -1.85 -9.06
CA GLU A 143 -21.96 -2.09 -9.69
C GLU A 143 -21.19 -0.77 -9.92
N PRO A 144 -19.85 -0.81 -10.03
CA PRO A 144 -19.07 0.38 -10.31
C PRO A 144 -19.33 0.93 -11.72
N THR A 145 -19.60 2.23 -11.81
CA THR A 145 -19.67 2.90 -13.10
C THR A 145 -18.26 3.13 -13.68
N PRO A 146 -18.11 3.34 -15.01
CA PRO A 146 -16.82 3.69 -15.60
C PRO A 146 -16.16 4.91 -14.93
N ARG A 147 -16.96 5.87 -14.48
CA ARG A 147 -16.48 7.05 -13.74
C ARG A 147 -15.79 6.68 -12.42
N LEU A 148 -16.28 5.66 -11.71
CA LEU A 148 -15.66 5.22 -10.45
C LEU A 148 -14.35 4.47 -10.71
N HIS A 149 -14.27 3.64 -11.75
CA HIS A 149 -12.99 3.04 -12.17
C HIS A 149 -11.95 4.10 -12.56
N PHE A 150 -12.37 5.13 -13.31
CA PHE A 150 -11.48 6.26 -13.64
C PHE A 150 -11.03 7.00 -12.37
N ALA A 151 -11.94 7.30 -11.45
CA ALA A 151 -11.58 7.97 -10.20
C ALA A 151 -10.59 7.14 -9.36
N ALA A 152 -10.81 5.83 -9.24
CA ALA A 152 -9.91 4.91 -8.56
C ALA A 152 -8.52 4.88 -9.22
N GLY A 153 -8.47 4.73 -10.54
CA GLY A 153 -7.22 4.71 -11.30
C GLY A 153 -6.43 6.02 -11.17
N LEU A 154 -7.10 7.17 -11.28
CA LEU A 154 -6.46 8.47 -11.11
C LEU A 154 -5.96 8.69 -9.68
N GLY A 155 -6.73 8.27 -8.68
CA GLY A 155 -6.32 8.35 -7.28
C GLY A 155 -5.09 7.50 -6.99
N LEU A 156 -5.03 6.28 -7.53
CA LEU A 156 -3.85 5.40 -7.39
C LEU A 156 -2.63 5.93 -8.13
N LEU A 157 -2.81 6.56 -9.30
CA LEU A 157 -1.71 7.23 -10.02
C LEU A 157 -1.17 8.43 -9.23
N ALA A 158 -2.07 9.26 -8.68
CA ALA A 158 -1.69 10.37 -7.81
C ALA A 158 -0.90 9.86 -6.58
N PHE A 159 -1.39 8.80 -5.94
CA PHE A 159 -0.71 8.18 -4.81
C PHE A 159 0.67 7.61 -5.18
N ALA A 160 0.79 6.89 -6.30
CA ALA A 160 2.08 6.36 -6.76
C ALA A 160 3.08 7.49 -7.06
N GLY A 161 2.62 8.60 -7.64
CA GLY A 161 3.42 9.81 -7.85
C GLY A 161 3.90 10.42 -6.53
N ALA A 162 3.01 10.53 -5.54
CA ALA A 162 3.35 11.00 -4.19
C ALA A 162 4.41 10.12 -3.51
N LEU A 163 4.24 8.78 -3.52
CA LEU A 163 5.20 7.84 -2.95
C LEU A 163 6.58 7.98 -3.58
N LYS A 164 6.62 8.06 -4.92
CA LYS A 164 7.87 8.22 -5.66
C LYS A 164 8.57 9.52 -5.27
N HIS A 165 7.85 10.65 -5.30
CA HIS A 165 8.42 11.95 -4.95
C HIS A 165 8.92 11.98 -3.51
N TRP A 166 8.11 11.50 -2.56
CA TRP A 166 8.45 11.45 -1.15
C TRP A 166 9.71 10.60 -0.90
N ALA A 167 9.82 9.45 -1.56
CA ALA A 167 11.00 8.60 -1.49
C ALA A 167 12.24 9.19 -2.19
N GLU A 168 12.08 10.02 -3.23
CA GLU A 168 13.19 10.74 -3.88
C GLU A 168 13.80 11.81 -2.96
N VAL A 169 13.00 12.43 -2.09
CA VAL A 169 13.45 13.44 -1.11
C VAL A 169 13.77 12.85 0.27
N ASP A 170 14.07 11.54 0.34
CA ASP A 170 14.41 10.80 1.57
C ASP A 170 13.33 10.92 2.68
N GLY A 171 12.07 11.12 2.28
CA GLY A 171 10.93 11.26 3.18
C GLY A 171 10.97 12.49 4.10
N HIS A 172 11.78 13.51 3.79
CA HIS A 172 11.89 14.71 4.61
C HIS A 172 10.71 15.68 4.45
N ALA A 173 9.96 15.57 3.35
CA ALA A 173 8.74 16.31 3.16
C ALA A 173 7.61 15.71 4.03
N ASP A 174 6.66 16.56 4.46
CA ASP A 174 5.46 16.10 5.14
C ASP A 174 4.65 15.18 4.20
N PRO A 175 4.45 13.89 4.56
CA PRO A 175 3.74 12.95 3.70
C PRO A 175 2.30 13.37 3.40
N ALA A 176 1.61 14.03 4.34
CA ALA A 176 0.26 14.53 4.12
C ALA A 176 0.24 15.64 3.04
N ALA A 177 1.17 16.58 3.14
CA ALA A 177 1.32 17.65 2.16
C ALA A 177 1.70 17.13 0.76
N VAL A 178 2.57 16.12 0.68
CA VAL A 178 2.94 15.49 -0.60
C VAL A 178 1.75 14.78 -1.24
N LEU A 179 0.93 14.08 -0.46
CA LEU A 179 -0.32 13.47 -0.94
C LEU A 179 -1.30 14.53 -1.44
N ASP A 180 -1.54 15.58 -0.66
CA ASP A 180 -2.47 16.65 -1.04
C ASP A 180 -2.04 17.34 -2.35
N ALA A 181 -0.74 17.61 -2.51
CA ALA A 181 -0.18 18.17 -3.73
C ALA A 181 -0.38 17.23 -4.92
N ALA A 182 -0.08 15.95 -4.79
CA ALA A 182 -0.20 14.98 -5.88
C ALA A 182 -1.66 14.81 -6.35
N PHE A 183 -2.62 14.73 -5.43
CA PHE A 183 -4.04 14.65 -5.77
C PHE A 183 -4.56 15.95 -6.41
N THR A 184 -4.03 17.10 -5.99
CA THR A 184 -4.35 18.40 -6.60
C THR A 184 -3.84 18.48 -8.04
N GLU A 185 -2.58 18.08 -8.29
CA GLU A 185 -2.00 18.09 -9.64
C GLU A 185 -2.70 17.07 -10.57
N ALA A 186 -3.05 15.89 -10.05
CA ALA A 186 -3.85 14.94 -10.79
C ALA A 186 -5.22 15.53 -11.20
N GLY A 187 -5.87 16.29 -10.32
CA GLY A 187 -7.12 17.00 -10.67
C GLY A 187 -6.93 18.04 -11.77
N LYS A 188 -5.84 18.81 -11.75
CA LYS A 188 -5.54 19.85 -12.76
C LYS A 188 -5.24 19.26 -14.13
N ALA A 189 -4.51 18.14 -14.19
CA ALA A 189 -4.09 17.51 -15.45
C ALA A 189 -5.27 17.05 -16.34
N PHE A 190 -6.46 16.86 -15.77
CA PHE A 190 -7.66 16.38 -16.47
C PHE A 190 -8.80 17.40 -16.53
N ALA A 191 -8.59 18.63 -16.06
CA ALA A 191 -9.47 19.75 -16.33
C ALA A 191 -9.25 20.24 -17.78
N LEU A 192 -9.72 19.45 -18.76
CA LEU A 192 -9.84 19.85 -20.17
C LEU A 192 -11.16 20.59 -20.41
#